data_AF-A0A4Q2YRC0-F1
#
_entry.id   AF-A0A4Q2YRC0-F1
#
_cell.length_a   1.000
_cell.length_b   1.000
_cell.length_c   1.000
_cell.angle_alpha   90.00
_cell.angle_beta   90.00
_cell.angle_gamma   90.00
#
_symmetry.space_group_name_H-M   'P 1'
#
loop_
_entity.id
_entity.type
_entity.pdbx_description
1 polymer ?
#
loop_
_entity_poly.entity_id
_entity_poly.type
_entity_poly.pdbx_seq_one_letter_code
_entity_poly.pdbx_strand_id
1 'polypeptide(L)'
;MLAHEVERDFPNRTSFAHAGVVPQDVDVPTRAIAAARAAFPGWAATPIAERKTALNAMGQAVMAHADEFKRLLTSEQGKPHAEAEGEVMGAGYWLMGAASL
;
A
#
# COMPACT_ATOMS: atom_id res chain seq x y z
N MET A 1 -14.14 33.60 15.44
CA MET A 1 -14.19 32.48 16.40
C MET A 1 -13.25 31.42 15.89
N LEU A 2 -12.08 31.33 16.52
CA LEU A 2 -10.87 30.65 16.05
C LEU A 2 -11.00 29.13 16.18
N ALA A 3 -10.76 28.38 15.10
CA ALA A 3 -10.41 26.97 15.21
C ALA A 3 -8.89 26.90 15.39
N HIS A 4 -8.48 26.58 16.61
CA HIS A 4 -7.09 26.43 17.01
C HIS A 4 -6.58 25.11 16.43
N GLU A 5 -5.69 25.16 15.44
CA GLU A 5 -4.87 24.01 15.07
C GLU A 5 -4.03 23.62 16.31
N VAL A 6 -4.20 22.38 16.76
CA VAL A 6 -3.30 21.78 17.76
C VAL A 6 -2.20 21.13 16.95
N GLU A 7 -1.18 21.91 16.61
CA GLU A 7 0.09 21.39 16.13
C GLU A 7 0.76 20.65 17.30
N ARG A 8 0.62 19.32 17.33
CA ARG A 8 1.36 18.47 18.27
C ARG A 8 2.77 18.28 17.74
N ASP A 9 3.69 19.05 18.28
CA ASP A 9 5.11 18.97 17.99
C ASP A 9 5.69 17.64 18.52
N PHE A 10 6.27 16.82 17.64
CA PHE A 10 6.93 15.56 17.97
C PHE A 10 8.45 15.77 17.83
N PRO A 11 9.22 15.69 18.93
CA PRO A 11 10.56 16.29 19.02
C PRO A 11 11.70 15.61 18.23
N ASN A 12 11.42 14.72 17.28
CA ASN A 12 12.45 13.98 16.51
C ASN A 12 12.13 13.87 15.00
N ARG A 13 11.49 14.87 14.38
CA ARG A 13 11.31 14.87 12.91
C ARG A 13 12.61 15.30 12.21
N THR A 14 13.48 14.35 11.86
CA THR A 14 14.33 14.52 10.68
C THR A 14 13.39 14.87 9.53
N SER A 15 13.64 16.00 8.85
CA SER A 15 12.73 16.64 7.89
C SER A 15 11.88 15.64 7.10
N PHE A 16 10.55 15.83 7.07
CA PHE A 16 9.70 15.21 6.06
C PHE A 16 10.11 15.83 4.73
N ALA A 17 11.14 15.27 4.10
CA ALA A 17 11.26 15.31 2.65
C ALA A 17 9.89 14.87 2.17
N HIS A 18 9.17 15.75 1.49
CA HIS A 18 7.77 15.54 1.18
C HIS A 18 7.67 14.22 0.40
N ALA A 19 7.23 13.16 1.06
CA ALA A 19 6.65 12.01 0.38
C ALA A 19 5.64 12.59 -0.60
N GLY A 20 5.72 12.20 -1.87
CA GLY A 20 5.18 12.97 -2.99
C GLY A 20 3.77 13.55 -2.76
N VAL A 21 3.49 14.70 -3.36
CA VAL A 21 2.17 15.33 -3.25
C VAL A 21 1.13 14.45 -3.95
N VAL A 22 0.24 13.82 -3.19
CA VAL A 22 -0.89 13.07 -3.71
C VAL A 22 -2.01 14.04 -4.09
N PRO A 23 -2.48 14.08 -5.35
CA PRO A 23 -3.60 14.91 -5.75
C PRO A 23 -4.86 14.61 -4.91
N GLN A 24 -5.48 15.67 -4.37
CA GLN A 24 -6.68 15.56 -3.54
C GLN A 24 -7.92 15.85 -4.40
N ASP A 25 -8.34 14.87 -5.20
CA ASP A 25 -9.60 14.93 -5.97
C ASP A 25 -10.73 14.24 -5.20
N VAL A 26 -11.75 15.02 -4.82
CA VAL A 26 -12.90 14.58 -4.01
C VAL A 26 -13.78 13.55 -4.71
N ASP A 27 -13.71 13.44 -6.03
CA ASP A 27 -14.50 12.49 -6.81
C ASP A 27 -13.79 11.13 -6.98
N VAL A 28 -12.49 11.03 -6.66
CA VAL A 28 -11.72 9.77 -6.74
C VAL A 28 -12.42 8.62 -6.01
N PRO A 29 -12.93 8.78 -4.76
CA PRO A 29 -13.63 7.70 -4.06
C PRO A 29 -14.88 7.23 -4.79
N THR A 30 -15.71 8.15 -5.28
CA THR A 30 -16.94 7.82 -6.02
C THR A 30 -16.63 7.03 -7.28
N ARG A 31 -15.62 7.47 -8.05
CA ARG A 31 -15.19 6.76 -9.27
C ARG A 31 -14.59 5.39 -8.95
N ALA A 32 -13.78 5.26 -7.90
CA ALA A 32 -13.21 4.00 -7.46
C ALA A 32 -14.29 2.99 -7.05
N ILE A 33 -15.32 3.43 -6.31
CA ILE A 33 -16.45 2.59 -5.91
C ILE A 33 -17.24 2.11 -7.13
N ALA A 34 -17.52 3.00 -8.09
CA ALA A 34 -18.22 2.63 -9.31
C ALA A 34 -17.45 1.58 -10.12
N ALA A 35 -16.13 1.77 -10.30
CA ALA A 35 -15.26 0.82 -10.98
C ALA A 35 -15.20 -0.54 -10.26
N ALA A 36 -15.05 -0.55 -8.93
CA ALA A 36 -15.03 -1.77 -8.14
C ALA A 36 -16.36 -2.55 -8.26
N ARG A 37 -17.51 -1.87 -8.21
CA ARG A 37 -18.84 -2.48 -8.39
C ARG A 37 -18.99 -3.09 -9.78
N ALA A 38 -18.49 -2.42 -10.82
CA ALA A 38 -18.54 -2.92 -12.19
C ALA A 38 -17.64 -4.15 -12.39
N ALA A 39 -16.45 -4.18 -11.78
CA ALA A 39 -15.50 -5.28 -11.90
C ALA A 39 -15.89 -6.52 -11.08
N PHE A 40 -16.57 -6.33 -9.95
CA PHE A 40 -16.83 -7.38 -8.97
C PHE A 40 -17.50 -8.64 -9.53
N PRO A 41 -18.56 -8.59 -10.36
CA PRO A 41 -19.19 -9.81 -10.89
C PRO A 41 -18.22 -10.66 -11.71
N GLY A 42 -17.38 -10.04 -12.54
CA GLY A 42 -16.36 -10.74 -13.33
C GLY A 42 -15.26 -11.37 -12.47
N TRP A 43 -14.76 -10.62 -11.49
CA TRP A 43 -13.77 -11.13 -10.54
C TRP A 43 -14.31 -12.27 -9.66
N ALA A 44 -15.55 -12.14 -9.19
CA ALA A 44 -16.22 -13.16 -8.38
C ALA A 44 -16.41 -14.48 -9.15
N ALA A 45 -16.68 -14.40 -10.46
CA ALA A 45 -16.81 -15.55 -11.35
C ALA A 45 -15.46 -16.17 -11.77
N THR A 46 -14.33 -15.49 -11.53
CA THR A 46 -13.00 -15.97 -11.91
C THR A 46 -12.66 -17.27 -11.16
N PRO A 47 -12.21 -18.35 -11.84
CA PRO A 47 -11.85 -19.60 -11.18
C PRO A 47 -10.81 -19.44 -10.07
N ILE A 48 -10.90 -20.26 -9.01
CA ILE A 48 -9.98 -20.17 -7.88
C ILE A 48 -8.51 -20.31 -8.30
N ALA A 49 -8.20 -21.17 -9.27
CA ALA A 49 -6.85 -21.38 -9.77
C ALA A 49 -6.25 -20.10 -10.40
N GLU A 50 -7.07 -19.34 -11.13
CA GLU A 50 -6.65 -18.06 -11.72
C GLU A 50 -6.47 -16.99 -10.64
N ARG A 51 -7.35 -16.94 -9.63
CA ARG A 51 -7.18 -16.02 -8.49
C ARG A 51 -5.89 -16.32 -7.71
N LYS A 52 -5.57 -17.60 -7.49
CA LYS A 52 -4.31 -18.03 -6.86
C LYS A 52 -3.09 -17.61 -7.69
N THR A 53 -3.19 -17.75 -9.01
CA THR A 53 -2.12 -17.30 -9.93
C THR A 53 -1.91 -15.79 -9.82
N ALA A 54 -2.99 -15.00 -9.79
CA ALA A 54 -2.90 -13.55 -9.61
C ALA A 54 -2.28 -13.16 -8.26
N LEU A 55 -2.69 -13.78 -7.15
CA LEU A 55 -2.13 -13.52 -5.82
C LEU A 55 -0.64 -13.87 -5.73
N ASN A 56 -0.23 -15.00 -6.34
CA ASN A 56 1.19 -15.35 -6.42
C ASN A 56 1.98 -14.33 -7.23
N ALA A 57 1.45 -13.89 -8.38
CA ALA A 57 2.08 -12.85 -9.19
C ALA A 57 2.20 -11.51 -8.44
N MET A 58 1.18 -11.13 -7.66
CA MET A 58 1.23 -9.93 -6.81
C MET A 58 2.32 -10.04 -5.74
N GLY A 59 2.42 -11.17 -5.04
CA GLY A 59 3.44 -11.39 -4.03
C GLY A 59 4.86 -11.33 -4.61
N GLN A 60 5.07 -11.98 -5.76
CA GLN A 60 6.34 -11.93 -6.49
C GLN A 60 6.70 -10.51 -6.94
N ALA A 61 5.72 -9.74 -7.43
CA ALA A 61 5.93 -8.35 -7.83
C ALA A 61 6.35 -7.48 -6.64
N VAL A 62 5.68 -7.61 -5.48
CA VAL A 62 6.06 -6.87 -4.27
C VAL A 62 7.51 -7.15 -3.87
N MET A 63 7.91 -8.44 -3.85
CA MET A 63 9.26 -8.85 -3.48
C MET A 63 10.31 -8.43 -4.52
N ALA A 64 9.98 -8.44 -5.81
CA ALA A 64 10.87 -8.00 -6.88
C ALA A 64 11.21 -6.50 -6.78
N HIS A 65 10.33 -5.70 -6.18
CA HIS A 65 10.50 -4.26 -5.95
C HIS A 65 10.88 -3.92 -4.50
N ALA A 66 11.38 -4.89 -3.72
CA ALA A 66 11.61 -4.73 -2.29
C ALA A 66 12.53 -3.55 -1.93
N ASP A 67 13.60 -3.35 -2.70
CA ASP A 67 14.54 -2.25 -2.46
C ASP A 67 13.91 -0.86 -2.66
N GLU A 68 13.00 -0.73 -3.61
CA GLU A 68 12.29 0.53 -3.86
C GLU A 68 11.29 0.82 -2.75
N PHE A 69 10.46 -0.17 -2.40
CA PHE A 69 9.49 -0.02 -1.32
C PHE A 69 10.15 0.21 0.04
N LYS A 70 11.29 -0.45 0.32
CA LYS A 70 12.08 -0.23 1.53
C LYS A 70 12.54 1.22 1.66
N ARG A 71 13.06 1.81 0.57
CA ARG A 71 13.48 3.22 0.57
C ARG A 71 12.29 4.16 0.75
N LEU A 72 11.18 3.89 0.08
CA LEU A 72 9.95 4.68 0.20
C LEU A 72 9.43 4.66 1.65
N LEU A 73 9.24 3.47 2.21
CA LEU A 73 8.76 3.28 3.58
C LEU A 73 9.66 3.95 4.62
N THR A 74 10.98 3.84 4.48
CA THR A 74 11.92 4.57 5.35
C THR A 74 11.79 6.08 5.19
N SER A 75 11.62 6.58 3.97
CA SER A 75 11.47 8.02 3.72
C SER A 75 10.16 8.59 4.31
N GLU A 76 9.08 7.82 4.28
CA GLU A 76 7.76 8.24 4.75
C GLU A 76 7.60 8.13 6.26
N GLN A 77 8.13 7.05 6.85
CA GLN A 77 7.85 6.67 8.25
C GLN A 77 9.07 6.83 9.17
N GLY A 78 10.27 7.04 8.62
CA GLY A 78 11.52 7.19 9.37
C GLY A 78 12.09 5.89 9.94
N LYS A 79 11.52 4.73 9.62
CA LYS A 79 11.96 3.43 10.14
C LYS A 79 13.26 2.93 9.49
N PRO A 80 14.10 2.16 10.21
CA PRO A 80 15.30 1.57 9.63
C PRO A 80 15.00 0.70 8.41
N HIS A 81 15.91 0.69 7.44
CA HIS A 81 15.76 -0.10 6.21
C HIS A 81 15.52 -1.59 6.47
N ALA A 82 16.15 -2.18 7.48
CA ALA A 82 15.94 -3.59 7.82
C ALA A 82 14.50 -3.89 8.26
N GLU A 83 13.86 -2.98 8.99
CA GLU A 83 12.46 -3.11 9.42
C GLU A 83 11.51 -2.93 8.22
N ALA A 84 11.76 -1.92 7.39
CA ALA A 84 11.01 -1.72 6.15
C ALA A 84 11.14 -2.92 5.20
N GLU A 85 12.32 -3.54 5.09
CA GLU A 85 12.52 -4.75 4.30
C GLU A 85 11.68 -5.92 4.83
N GLY A 86 11.68 -6.11 6.15
CA GLY A 86 10.86 -7.12 6.81
C GLY A 86 9.37 -6.97 6.49
N GLU A 87 8.84 -5.75 6.52
CA GLU A 87 7.45 -5.49 6.15
C GLU A 87 7.14 -5.79 4.68
N VAL A 88 8.00 -5.35 3.74
CA VAL A 88 7.77 -5.58 2.31
C VAL A 88 7.79 -7.06 1.99
N MET A 89 8.76 -7.79 2.53
CA MET A 89 8.84 -9.24 2.35
C MET A 89 7.66 -9.95 3.02
N GLY A 90 7.27 -9.51 4.23
CA GLY A 90 6.08 -9.99 4.92
C GLY A 90 4.80 -9.83 4.10
N ALA A 91 4.61 -8.68 3.45
CA ALA A 91 3.47 -8.44 2.57
C ALA A 91 3.46 -9.38 1.35
N GLY A 92 4.62 -9.60 0.73
CA GLY A 92 4.77 -10.57 -0.36
C GLY A 92 4.42 -12.00 0.06
N TYR A 93 4.95 -12.46 1.19
CA TYR A 93 4.63 -13.77 1.74
C TYR A 93 3.17 -13.91 2.13
N TRP A 94 2.54 -12.86 2.66
CA TRP A 94 1.12 -12.89 3.01
C TRP A 94 0.24 -13.11 1.78
N LEU A 95 0.53 -12.43 0.65
CA LEU A 95 -0.18 -12.60 -0.62
C LEU A 95 -0.08 -14.05 -1.15
N MET A 96 1.13 -14.62 -1.14
CA MET A 96 1.35 -16.00 -1.56
C MET A 96 0.74 -17.03 -0.58
N GLY A 97 0.74 -16.70 0.70
CA GLY A 97 0.05 -17.48 1.74
C GLY A 97 -1.46 -17.52 1.52
N ALA A 98 -2.07 -16.38 1.20
CA ALA A 98 -3.49 -16.29 0.85
C ALA A 98 -3.84 -17.11 -0.40
N ALA A 99 -2.91 -17.25 -1.36
CA ALA A 99 -3.09 -18.13 -2.52
C ALA A 99 -3.07 -19.63 -2.16
N SER A 100 -2.55 -19.99 -1.00
CA SER A 100 -2.41 -21.39 -0.56
C SER A 100 -3.62 -21.89 0.24
N LEU A 101 -4.45 -20.99 0.75
CA LEU A 101 -5.76 -21.30 1.37
C LEU A 101 -6.78 -21.79 0.33
#